data_AF-A0A3P7JP18-F1
#
_entry.id   AF-A0A3P7JP18-F1
#
_cell.length_a   1.000
_cell.length_b   1.000
_cell.length_c   1.000
_cell.angle_alpha   90.00
_cell.angle_beta   90.00
_cell.angle_gamma   90.00
#
_symmetry.space_group_name_H-M   'P 1'
#
loop_
_entity.id
_entity.type
_entity.pdbx_description
1 polymer ?
#
loop_
_entity_poly.entity_id
_entity_poly.type
_entity_poly.pdbx_seq_one_letter_code
_entity_poly.pdbx_strand_id
1 'polypeptide(L)'
;MLDVIVAAHIARTSSGDFIVDPRKSQIVDGYSECTLALMPNQNQIVCCDIRGGNLTSPDVEELITFATEKSMKLYPVLRKALLATISVQEGSSC
;
A
#
# COMPACT_ATOMS: atom_id res chain seq x y z
N MET A 1 19.93 9.52 1.67
CA MET A 1 18.46 9.59 1.85
C MET A 1 17.95 8.16 1.74
N LEU A 2 17.15 7.66 2.69
CA LEU A 2 16.57 6.31 2.56
C LEU A 2 15.37 6.39 1.62
N ASP A 3 15.46 5.73 0.47
CA ASP A 3 14.34 5.54 -0.43
C ASP A 3 13.55 4.33 0.04
N VAL A 4 12.46 4.61 0.76
CA VAL A 4 11.55 3.60 1.29
C VAL A 4 10.37 3.49 0.34
N ILE A 5 10.10 2.30 -0.15
CA ILE A 5 8.86 2.00 -0.87
C ILE A 5 7.82 1.58 0.15
N VAL A 6 6.62 2.13 0.03
CA VAL A 6 5.46 1.72 0.82
C VAL A 6 4.42 1.12 -0.10
N ALA A 7 3.76 0.08 0.36
CA ALA A 7 2.74 -0.62 -0.42
C ALA A 7 1.55 -0.98 0.45
N ALA A 8 0.38 -1.03 -0.17
CA ALA A 8 -0.84 -1.53 0.42
C ALA A 8 -1.56 -2.40 -0.60
N HIS A 9 -2.21 -3.44 -0.08
CA HIS A 9 -3.11 -4.26 -0.85
C HIS A 9 -4.53 -3.96 -0.41
N ILE A 10 -5.44 -3.73 -1.34
CA ILE A 10 -6.84 -3.44 -1.05
C ILE A 10 -7.74 -4.37 -1.84
N ALA A 11 -8.87 -4.72 -1.26
CA ALA A 11 -9.97 -5.36 -1.96
C ALA A 11 -11.20 -4.45 -1.91
N ARG A 12 -11.91 -4.36 -3.03
CA ARG A 12 -13.22 -3.72 -3.16
C ARG A 12 -14.28 -4.80 -3.30
N THR A 13 -15.23 -4.75 -2.38
CA THR A 13 -16.39 -5.63 -2.36
C THR A 13 -17.35 -5.31 -3.50
N SER A 14 -18.30 -6.20 -3.77
CA SER A 14 -19.36 -5.96 -4.77
C SER A 14 -20.32 -4.83 -4.37
N SER A 15 -20.41 -4.47 -3.09
CA SER A 15 -21.15 -3.29 -2.60
C SER A 15 -20.38 -1.98 -2.77
N GLY A 16 -19.10 -2.04 -3.15
CA GLY A 16 -18.22 -0.88 -3.28
C GLY A 16 -17.40 -0.56 -2.02
N ASP A 17 -17.58 -1.30 -0.93
CA ASP A 17 -16.80 -1.12 0.30
C ASP A 17 -15.36 -1.59 0.12
N PHE A 18 -14.41 -0.93 0.81
CA PHE A 18 -13.00 -1.27 0.76
C PHE A 18 -12.52 -2.02 2.01
N ILE A 19 -11.71 -3.05 1.77
CA ILE A 19 -10.97 -3.81 2.78
C ILE A 19 -9.48 -3.52 2.57
N VAL A 20 -8.80 -3.06 3.62
CA VAL A 20 -7.36 -2.78 3.59
C VAL A 20 -6.59 -3.99 4.11
N ASP A 21 -5.53 -4.35 3.41
CA ASP A 21 -4.68 -5.52 3.65
C ASP A 21 -5.52 -6.78 3.96
N PRO A 22 -6.42 -7.17 3.05
CA PRO A 22 -7.31 -8.30 3.25
C PRO A 22 -6.49 -9.58 3.45
N ARG A 23 -6.91 -10.40 4.41
CA ARG A 23 -6.43 -11.77 4.51
C ARG A 23 -6.99 -12.58 3.35
N LYS A 24 -6.32 -13.70 3.02
CA LYS A 24 -6.78 -14.63 1.97
C LYS A 24 -8.25 -15.06 2.13
N SER A 25 -8.75 -15.18 3.36
CA SER A 25 -10.14 -15.53 3.65
C SER A 25 -11.16 -14.41 3.40
N GLN A 26 -10.71 -13.17 3.20
CA GLN A 26 -11.54 -11.99 2.95
C GLN A 26 -11.60 -11.64 1.46
N ILE A 27 -10.77 -12.28 0.64
CA ILE A 27 -10.80 -12.17 -0.81
C ILE A 27 -11.76 -13.24 -1.30
N VAL A 28 -12.91 -12.82 -1.81
CA VAL A 28 -14.00 -13.67 -2.28
C VAL A 28 -14.22 -13.42 -3.77
N ASP A 29 -14.66 -14.45 -4.49
CA ASP A 29 -14.98 -14.34 -5.91
C ASP A 29 -15.95 -13.18 -6.18
N GLY A 30 -15.63 -12.37 -7.18
CA GLY A 30 -16.39 -11.17 -7.55
C GLY A 30 -15.90 -9.89 -6.89
N TYR A 31 -14.93 -9.94 -5.98
CA TYR A 31 -14.24 -8.74 -5.50
C TYR A 31 -13.19 -8.29 -6.52
N SER A 32 -12.88 -7.00 -6.48
CA SER A 32 -11.75 -6.43 -7.21
C SER A 32 -10.63 -6.13 -6.25
N GLU A 33 -9.39 -6.33 -6.66
CA GLU A 33 -8.21 -6.16 -5.82
C GLU A 33 -7.26 -5.16 -6.47
N CYS A 34 -6.58 -4.37 -5.67
CA CYS A 34 -5.52 -3.47 -6.12
C CYS A 34 -4.34 -3.56 -5.16
N THR A 35 -3.17 -3.89 -5.70
CA THR A 35 -1.89 -3.77 -5.01
C THR A 35 -1.17 -2.56 -5.56
N LEU A 36 -0.86 -1.61 -4.70
CA LEU A 36 -0.13 -0.41 -5.09
C LEU A 36 1.12 -0.28 -4.24
N ALA A 37 2.25 -0.04 -4.90
CA ALA A 37 3.51 0.32 -4.27
C ALA A 37 3.98 1.66 -4.79
N LEU A 38 4.41 2.54 -3.89
CA LEU A 38 4.84 3.89 -4.23
C LEU A 38 6.08 4.30 -3.44
N MET A 39 6.83 5.22 -4.03
CA MET A 39 7.97 5.88 -3.39
C MET A 39 7.54 7.25 -2.88
N PRO A 40 7.35 7.44 -1.56
CA PRO A 40 6.78 8.67 -0.99
C PRO A 40 7.60 9.93 -1.30
N ASN A 41 8.94 9.83 -1.30
CA ASN A 41 9.82 10.97 -1.54
C ASN A 41 9.74 11.52 -2.97
N GLN A 42 9.44 10.65 -3.94
CA GLN A 42 9.34 11.01 -5.35
C GLN A 42 7.89 11.15 -5.81
N ASN A 43 6.93 10.85 -4.93
CA ASN A 43 5.51 10.76 -5.25
C ASN A 43 5.24 9.91 -6.51
N GLN A 44 5.98 8.81 -6.65
CA GLN A 44 5.97 7.96 -7.84
C GLN A 44 5.40 6.59 -7.51
N ILE A 45 4.43 6.13 -8.31
CA ILE A 45 3.96 4.74 -8.27
C ILE A 45 5.02 3.85 -8.92
N VAL A 46 5.49 2.85 -8.17
CA VAL A 46 6.51 1.88 -8.62
C VAL A 46 5.85 0.62 -9.16
N CYS A 47 4.71 0.23 -8.58
CA CYS A 47 3.92 -0.91 -9.01
C CYS A 47 2.43 -0.65 -8.78
N CYS A 48 1.61 -1.04 -9.74
CA CYS A 48 0.16 -1.10 -9.61
C CYS A 48 -0.31 -2.38 -10.29
N ASP A 49 -0.86 -3.30 -9.50
CA ASP A 49 -1.46 -4.55 -9.98
C ASP A 49 -2.94 -4.54 -9.60
N ILE A 50 -3.82 -4.61 -10.59
CA ILE A 50 -5.27 -4.56 -10.41
C ILE A 50 -5.85 -5.87 -10.94
N ARG A 51 -6.66 -6.53 -10.12
CA ARG A 51 -7.33 -7.80 -10.44
C ARG A 51 -8.83 -7.67 -10.21
N GLY A 52 -9.63 -8.39 -10.98
CA GLY A 52 -11.09 -8.32 -10.91
C GLY A 52 -11.73 -8.11 -12.27
N GLY A 53 -12.98 -8.56 -12.42
CA GLY A 53 -13.76 -8.43 -13.65
C GLY A 53 -14.74 -7.26 -13.57
N ASN A 54 -14.83 -6.47 -14.64
CA ASN A 54 -15.75 -5.33 -14.84
C ASN A 54 -15.50 -4.08 -13.96
N LEU A 55 -14.26 -3.60 -13.92
CA LEU A 55 -13.96 -2.27 -13.37
C LEU A 55 -14.16 -1.19 -14.43
N THR A 56 -14.89 -0.13 -14.11
CA THR A 56 -14.95 1.07 -14.94
C THR A 56 -13.73 1.97 -14.68
N SER A 57 -13.45 2.93 -15.57
CA SER A 57 -12.35 3.88 -15.36
C SER A 57 -12.47 4.65 -14.03
N PRO A 58 -13.65 5.12 -13.62
CA PRO A 58 -13.84 5.72 -12.28
C PRO A 58 -13.52 4.76 -11.13
N ASP A 59 -13.91 3.48 -11.22
CA ASP A 59 -13.62 2.50 -10.16
C ASP A 59 -12.10 2.27 -10.02
N VAL A 60 -11.38 2.26 -11.13
CA VAL A 60 -9.91 2.12 -11.15
C VAL A 60 -9.24 3.33 -10.50
N GLU A 61 -9.70 4.53 -10.83
CA GLU A 61 -9.18 5.78 -10.23
C GLU A 61 -9.43 5.81 -8.73
N GLU A 62 -10.62 5.39 -8.29
CA GLU A 62 -10.98 5.26 -6.88
C GLU A 62 -10.07 4.25 -6.16
N LEU A 63 -9.87 3.06 -6.74
CA LEU A 63 -8.97 2.02 -6.21
C LEU A 63 -7.53 2.54 -6.03
N ILE A 64 -6.98 3.16 -7.06
CA ILE A 64 -5.61 3.69 -7.04
C ILE A 64 -5.47 4.78 -5.98
N THR A 65 -6.44 5.70 -5.92
CA THR A 65 -6.45 6.79 -4.94
C THR A 65 -6.50 6.24 -3.52
N PHE A 66 -7.41 5.31 -3.25
CA PHE A 66 -7.54 4.70 -1.94
C PHE A 66 -6.30 3.90 -1.54
N ALA A 67 -5.74 3.09 -2.44
CA ALA A 67 -4.52 2.33 -2.18
C ALA A 67 -3.31 3.24 -1.91
N THR A 68 -3.21 4.36 -2.62
CA THR A 68 -2.18 5.39 -2.42
C THR A 68 -2.29 6.00 -1.03
N GLU A 69 -3.49 6.40 -0.60
CA GLU A 69 -3.72 6.95 0.74
C GLU A 69 -3.34 5.98 1.84
N LYS A 70 -3.69 4.69 1.71
CA LYS A 70 -3.36 3.68 2.72
C LYS A 70 -1.87 3.40 2.77
N SER A 71 -1.23 3.25 1.61
CA SER A 71 0.22 3.05 1.51
C SER A 71 1.00 4.18 2.16
N MET A 72 0.60 5.44 1.92
CA MET A 72 1.26 6.62 2.49
C MET A 72 1.20 6.68 4.02
N LYS A 73 0.20 6.08 4.67
CA LYS A 73 0.11 6.03 6.15
C LYS A 73 1.21 5.17 6.77
N LEU A 74 1.77 4.22 6.03
CA LEU A 74 2.89 3.39 6.51
C LEU A 74 4.21 4.14 6.53
N TYR A 75 4.37 5.16 5.69
CA TYR A 75 5.63 5.88 5.54
C TYR A 75 6.20 6.46 6.85
N PRO A 76 5.46 7.25 7.66
CA PRO A 76 5.99 7.79 8.91
C PRO A 76 6.34 6.70 9.92
N VAL A 77 5.58 5.60 9.96
CA VAL A 77 5.81 4.48 10.89
C VAL A 77 7.10 3.75 10.51
N LEU A 78 7.26 3.37 9.25
CA LEU A 78 8.45 2.70 8.73
C LEU A 78 9.69 3.58 8.87
N ARG A 79 9.57 4.87 8.53
CA ARG A 79 10.67 5.82 8.67
C ARG A 79 11.15 5.93 10.11
N LYS A 80 10.22 6.02 11.08
CA LYS A 80 10.57 6.08 12.51
C LYS A 80 11.24 4.78 12.97
N ALA A 81 10.71 3.62 12.57
CA ALA A 81 11.28 2.31 12.92
C ALA A 81 12.70 2.15 12.35
N LEU A 82 12.90 2.47 11.07
CA LEU A 82 14.21 2.40 10.42
C LEU A 82 15.24 3.31 11.09
N LEU A 83 14.88 4.57 11.36
CA LEU A 83 15.77 5.53 12.04
C LEU A 83 16.16 5.05 13.45
N ALA A 84 15.21 4.49 14.20
CA ALA A 84 15.50 3.91 15.51
C ALA A 84 16.48 2.73 15.41
N THR A 85 16.32 1.87 14.40
CA THR A 85 17.19 0.70 14.23
C THR A 85 18.62 1.09 13.86
N ILE A 86 18.77 2.10 12.98
CA ILE A 86 20.09 2.62 12.58
C ILE A 86 20.83 3.22 13.78
N SER A 87 20.12 4.00 14.63
CA SER A 87 20.73 4.60 15.82
C SER A 87 21.24 3.56 16.84
N VAL A 88 20.65 2.35 16.86
CA VAL A 88 21.07 1.27 17.76
C VAL A 88 22.35 0.58 17.25
N GLN A 89 22.52 0.45 15.92
CA GLN A 89 23.74 -0.15 15.35
C GLN A 89 24.98 0.73 15.57
N GLU A 90 24.85 2.05 15.51
CA GLU A 90 25.97 2.97 15.80
C GLU A 90 26.38 2.92 17.29
N GLY A 91 25.47 2.57 18.21
CA GLY A 91 25.75 2.45 19.64
C GLY A 91 26.25 1.08 20.12
N SER A 92 26.23 0.05 19.28
CA SER A 92 26.71 -1.32 19.59
C SER A 92 28.12 -1.62 19.07
N SER A 93 28.80 -0.63 18.49
CA SER A 93 30.16 -0.77 17.96
C SER A 93 31.25 -0.39 18.99
N CYS A 94 30.92 -0.46 20.29
CA CYS A 94 31.80 -0.09 21.40
C CYS A 94 32.40 -1.33 22.07
#